data_AF-A0A523GRN0-F1
#
_entry.id   AF-A0A523GRN0-F1
#
_cell.length_a   1.000
_cell.length_b   1.000
_cell.length_c   1.000
_cell.angle_alpha   90.00
_cell.angle_beta   90.00
_cell.angle_gamma   90.00
#
_symmetry.space_group_name_H-M   'P 1'
#
loop_
_entity.id
_entity.type
_entity.pdbx_description
1 polymer ?
#
loop_
_entity_poly.entity_id
_entity_poly.type
_entity_poly.pdbx_seq_one_letter_code
_entity_poly.pdbx_strand_id
1 'polypeptide(L)'
;MKSPKSLFNIDRLIDHLVGFIETRFEILKLEFKEESVRVIAKLLTIAVIVILSTLFFIFFSVALGIFLNQKLGSAYLGFAVLAGFFFLLLMSVLIIKQSRWYNDLIATITDRIVEDTNNENNEKETKISGNNQ
;
A
#
# COMPACT_ATOMS: atom_id res chain seq x y z
N MET A 1 -39.67 2.02 -49.58
CA MET A 1 -38.83 2.56 -48.47
C MET A 1 -39.36 1.94 -47.17
N LYS A 2 -38.65 0.97 -46.56
CA LYS A 2 -39.14 0.21 -45.39
C LYS A 2 -38.88 0.96 -44.08
N SER A 3 -39.91 1.06 -43.25
CA SER A 3 -39.87 1.48 -41.84
C SER A 3 -39.09 0.46 -40.98
N PRO A 4 -38.22 0.88 -40.05
CA PRO A 4 -37.77 0.02 -38.95
C PRO A 4 -38.42 0.43 -37.62
N LYS A 5 -39.31 -0.44 -37.10
CA LYS A 5 -39.97 -0.33 -35.78
C LYS A 5 -39.12 -0.92 -34.64
N SER A 6 -37.85 -0.54 -34.51
CA SER A 6 -36.95 -1.13 -33.50
C SER A 6 -36.31 -0.14 -32.52
N LEU A 7 -36.66 1.16 -32.57
CA LEU A 7 -36.05 2.19 -31.72
C LEU A 7 -36.78 2.37 -30.37
N PHE A 8 -38.10 2.14 -30.32
CA PHE A 8 -38.95 2.50 -29.17
C PHE A 8 -38.78 1.65 -27.88
N ASN A 9 -38.02 0.55 -27.94
CA ASN A 9 -37.80 -0.33 -26.79
C ASN A 9 -36.40 -0.16 -26.19
N ILE A 10 -35.41 0.15 -27.02
CA ILE A 10 -34.04 0.38 -26.56
C ILE A 10 -33.96 1.72 -25.82
N ASP A 11 -34.66 2.74 -26.32
CA ASP A 11 -34.72 4.05 -25.67
C ASP A 11 -35.36 3.97 -24.27
N ARG A 12 -36.43 3.18 -24.10
CA ARG A 12 -37.05 2.96 -22.77
C ARG A 12 -36.19 2.15 -21.81
N LEU A 13 -35.43 1.18 -22.32
CA LEU A 13 -34.46 0.44 -21.51
C LEU A 13 -33.31 1.37 -21.09
N ILE A 14 -32.80 2.17 -22.02
CA ILE A 14 -31.75 3.16 -21.75
C ILE A 14 -32.24 4.19 -20.73
N ASP A 15 -33.46 4.72 -20.83
CA ASP A 15 -34.01 5.66 -19.85
C ASP A 15 -34.11 5.06 -18.44
N HIS A 16 -34.51 3.79 -18.32
CA HIS A 16 -34.57 3.09 -17.03
C HIS A 16 -33.17 2.81 -16.46
N LEU A 17 -32.20 2.47 -17.32
CA LEU A 17 -30.80 2.27 -16.95
C LEU A 17 -30.11 3.59 -16.55
N VAL A 18 -30.39 4.67 -17.28
CA VAL A 18 -29.88 6.02 -16.99
C VAL A 18 -30.41 6.50 -15.63
N GLY A 19 -31.70 6.33 -15.34
CA GLY A 19 -32.26 6.67 -14.03
C GLY A 19 -31.65 5.86 -12.88
N PHE A 20 -31.28 4.59 -13.12
CA PHE A 20 -30.58 3.76 -12.14
C PHE A 20 -29.12 4.21 -11.94
N ILE A 21 -28.42 4.57 -13.03
CA ILE A 21 -27.06 5.09 -12.98
C ILE A 21 -27.03 6.45 -12.26
N GLU A 22 -28.00 7.32 -12.52
CA GLU A 22 -28.09 8.65 -11.90
C GLU A 22 -28.32 8.56 -10.39
N THR A 23 -29.24 7.69 -9.95
CA THR A 23 -29.46 7.39 -8.53
C THR A 23 -28.21 6.80 -7.86
N ARG A 24 -27.50 5.90 -8.56
CA ARG A 24 -26.23 5.33 -8.08
C ARG A 24 -25.12 6.38 -8.03
N PHE A 25 -25.07 7.30 -8.98
CA PHE A 25 -24.09 8.38 -9.04
C PHE A 25 -24.31 9.40 -7.92
N GLU A 26 -25.55 9.66 -7.55
CA GLU A 26 -25.90 10.55 -6.43
C GLU A 26 -25.48 9.95 -5.08
N ILE A 27 -25.70 8.65 -4.88
CA ILE A 27 -25.21 7.90 -3.71
C ILE A 27 -23.66 7.90 -3.70
N LEU A 28 -23.03 7.64 -4.85
CA LEU A 28 -21.57 7.69 -5.00
C LEU A 28 -21.00 9.08 -4.67
N LYS A 29 -21.63 10.16 -5.12
CA LYS A 29 -21.16 11.54 -4.90
C LYS A 29 -21.17 11.91 -3.41
N LEU A 30 -22.12 11.39 -2.64
CA LEU A 30 -22.18 11.57 -1.19
C LEU A 30 -21.17 10.68 -0.46
N GLU A 31 -21.05 9.40 -0.82
CA GLU A 31 -20.11 8.45 -0.19
C GLU A 31 -18.64 8.77 -0.51
N PHE A 32 -18.33 9.19 -1.74
CA PHE A 32 -16.98 9.59 -2.12
C PHE A 32 -16.50 10.81 -1.32
N LYS A 33 -17.39 11.74 -0.98
CA LYS A 33 -16.99 13.01 -0.37
C LYS A 33 -16.36 12.84 1.01
N GLU A 34 -16.81 11.88 1.81
CA GLU A 34 -16.28 11.70 3.17
C GLU A 34 -15.19 10.64 3.25
N GLU A 35 -15.27 9.58 2.47
CA GLU A 35 -14.29 8.49 2.52
C GLU A 35 -13.08 8.77 1.63
N SER A 36 -13.28 9.35 0.43
CA SER A 36 -12.16 9.69 -0.45
C SER A 36 -11.30 10.81 0.14
N VAL A 37 -11.89 11.79 0.82
CA VAL A 37 -11.12 12.87 1.48
C VAL A 37 -10.23 12.30 2.59
N ARG A 38 -10.72 11.34 3.38
CA ARG A 38 -9.92 10.67 4.41
C ARG A 38 -8.78 9.84 3.82
N VAL A 39 -9.04 9.12 2.73
CA VAL A 39 -8.02 8.31 2.04
C VAL A 39 -6.96 9.21 1.39
N ILE A 40 -7.37 10.27 0.70
CA ILE A 40 -6.47 11.23 0.06
C ILE A 40 -5.60 11.95 1.11
N ALA A 41 -6.17 12.37 2.24
CA ALA A 41 -5.41 12.98 3.32
C ALA A 41 -4.37 12.03 3.93
N LYS A 42 -4.72 10.75 4.12
CA LYS A 42 -3.77 9.71 4.55
C LYS A 42 -2.68 9.48 3.51
N LEU A 43 -3.02 9.38 2.22
CA LEU A 43 -2.04 9.23 1.15
C LEU A 43 -1.07 10.41 1.10
N LEU A 44 -1.56 11.65 1.18
CA LEU A 44 -0.73 12.84 1.21
C LEU A 44 0.20 12.84 2.41
N THR A 45 -0.29 12.46 3.58
CA THR A 45 0.52 12.38 4.80
C THR A 45 1.64 11.35 4.64
N ILE A 46 1.32 10.15 4.15
CA ILE A 46 2.31 9.10 3.88
C ILE A 46 3.31 9.56 2.81
N ALA A 47 2.83 10.18 1.72
CA ALA A 47 3.67 10.68 0.65
C ALA A 47 4.67 11.72 1.15
N VAL A 48 4.22 12.68 1.97
CA VAL A 48 5.10 13.69 2.58
C VAL A 48 6.15 13.01 3.46
N ILE A 49 5.75 12.07 4.32
CA ILE A 49 6.68 11.33 5.19
C ILE A 49 7.71 10.56 4.36
N VAL A 50 7.28 9.87 3.30
CA VAL A 50 8.16 9.11 2.40
C VAL A 50 9.15 10.03 1.71
N ILE A 51 8.68 11.15 1.15
CA ILE A 51 9.54 12.14 0.47
C ILE A 51 10.58 12.70 1.44
N LEU A 52 10.17 13.13 2.64
CA LEU A 52 11.08 13.65 3.66
C LEU A 52 12.11 12.60 4.11
N SER A 53 11.64 11.36 4.34
CA SER A 53 12.50 10.24 4.72
C SER A 53 13.53 9.91 3.63
N THR A 54 13.10 9.83 2.37
CA THR A 54 13.99 9.62 1.23
C THR A 54 15.01 10.75 1.11
N LEU A 55 14.58 12.01 1.27
CA LEU A 55 15.48 13.15 1.18
C LEU A 55 16.54 13.14 2.29
N PHE A 56 16.11 12.88 3.54
CA PHE A 56 17.01 12.70 4.67
C PHE A 56 18.01 11.56 4.41
N PHE A 57 17.53 10.42 3.91
CA PHE A 57 18.38 9.26 3.62
C PHE A 57 19.44 9.56 2.55
N ILE A 58 19.08 10.29 1.50
CA ILE A 58 20.03 10.73 0.46
C ILE A 58 21.09 11.65 1.08
N PHE A 59 20.68 12.68 1.83
CA PHE A 59 21.63 13.58 2.47
C PHE A 59 22.54 12.85 3.45
N PHE A 60 21.99 11.94 4.25
CA PHE A 60 22.76 11.11 5.17
C PHE A 60 23.79 10.24 4.43
N SER A 61 23.39 9.61 3.32
CA SER A 61 24.29 8.82 2.47
C SER A 61 25.42 9.66 1.89
N VAL A 62 25.10 10.84 1.33
CA VAL A 62 26.10 11.77 0.79
C VAL A 62 27.04 12.27 1.90
N ALA A 63 26.52 12.61 3.07
CA ALA A 63 27.31 13.03 4.23
C ALA A 63 28.28 11.94 4.68
N LEU A 64 27.83 10.69 4.75
CA LEU A 64 28.70 9.53 5.03
C LEU A 64 29.80 9.35 3.98
N GLY A 65 29.46 9.51 2.70
CA GLY A 65 30.43 9.44 1.60
C GLY A 65 31.50 10.52 1.69
N ILE A 66 31.11 11.76 2.00
CA ILE A 66 32.04 12.88 2.19
C ILE A 66 32.90 12.67 3.44
N PHE A 67 32.32 12.20 4.54
CA PHE A 67 33.06 11.92 5.79
C PHE A 67 34.13 10.84 5.58
N LEU A 68 33.80 9.77 4.85
CA LEU A 68 34.79 8.75 4.47
C LEU A 68 35.84 9.28 3.50
N ASN A 69 35.46 10.14 2.54
CA ASN A 69 36.40 10.81 1.63
C ASN A 69 37.43 11.65 2.40
N GLN A 70 37.00 12.40 3.42
CA GLN A 70 37.91 13.21 4.24
C GLN A 70 38.91 12.34 5.02
N LYS A 71 38.49 11.20 5.56
CA LYS A 71 39.41 10.29 6.28
C LYS A 71 40.42 9.61 5.36
N LEU A 72 40.05 9.31 4.12
CA LEU A 72 40.91 8.60 3.16
C LEU A 72 41.76 9.54 2.29
N GLY A 73 41.56 10.86 2.37
CA GLY A 73 42.39 11.86 1.70
C GLY A 73 42.28 11.90 0.16
N SER A 74 41.30 11.22 -0.42
CA SER A 74 41.07 11.12 -1.87
C SER A 74 39.58 11.26 -2.16
N ALA A 75 39.20 12.08 -3.14
CA ALA A 75 37.81 12.43 -3.48
C ALA A 75 36.94 11.28 -4.01
N TYR A 76 37.55 10.16 -4.40
CA TYR A 76 36.86 9.03 -5.04
C TYR A 76 36.68 7.83 -4.12
N LEU A 77 37.52 7.70 -3.09
CA LEU A 77 37.53 6.52 -2.23
C LEU A 77 36.31 6.44 -1.30
N GLY A 78 35.77 7.56 -0.85
CA GLY A 78 34.55 7.63 -0.06
C GLY A 78 33.33 7.10 -0.82
N PHE A 79 33.24 7.39 -2.12
CA PHE A 79 32.21 6.81 -2.99
C PHE A 79 32.46 5.32 -3.27
N ALA A 80 33.72 4.89 -3.42
CA ALA A 80 34.06 3.47 -3.59
C ALA A 80 33.69 2.62 -2.36
N VAL A 81 33.88 3.15 -1.15
CA VAL A 81 33.45 2.46 0.08
C VAL A 81 31.93 2.48 0.22
N LEU A 82 31.25 3.57 -0.17
CA LEU A 82 29.79 3.60 -0.24
C LEU A 82 29.26 2.55 -1.22
N ALA A 83 29.84 2.46 -2.41
CA ALA A 83 29.50 1.44 -3.41
C ALA A 83 29.76 0.02 -2.87
N GLY A 84 30.88 -0.18 -2.17
CA GLY A 84 31.18 -1.44 -1.48
C GLY A 84 30.16 -1.77 -0.39
N PHE A 85 29.72 -0.79 0.40
CA PHE A 85 28.70 -0.97 1.43
C PHE A 85 27.33 -1.32 0.83
N PHE A 86 26.91 -0.60 -0.23
CA PHE A 86 25.68 -0.94 -0.96
C PHE A 86 25.77 -2.32 -1.62
N PHE A 87 26.94 -2.69 -2.16
CA PHE A 87 27.17 -4.02 -2.72
C PHE A 87 27.11 -5.12 -1.65
N LEU A 88 27.67 -4.88 -0.47
CA LEU A 88 27.57 -5.77 0.69
C LEU A 88 26.14 -5.92 1.19
N LEU A 89 25.40 -4.82 1.25
CA LEU A 89 23.98 -4.81 1.63
C LEU A 89 23.13 -5.58 0.60
N LEU A 90 23.37 -5.35 -0.69
CA LEU A 90 22.74 -6.09 -1.78
C LEU A 90 23.06 -7.59 -1.67
N MET A 91 24.32 -7.95 -1.46
CA MET A 91 24.74 -9.34 -1.28
C MET A 91 24.06 -9.96 -0.06
N SER A 92 23.97 -9.22 1.05
CA SER A 92 23.27 -9.67 2.26
C SER A 92 21.79 -9.94 1.98
N VAL A 93 21.09 -9.02 1.29
CA VAL A 93 19.69 -9.21 0.89
C VAL A 93 19.51 -10.42 -0.04
N LEU A 94 20.43 -10.64 -0.97
CA LEU A 94 20.38 -11.80 -1.88
C LEU A 94 20.59 -13.12 -1.14
N ILE A 95 21.55 -13.20 -0.21
CA ILE A 95 21.77 -14.37 0.64
C ILE A 95 20.55 -14.63 1.52
N ILE A 96 19.95 -13.56 2.06
CA ILE A 96 18.74 -13.61 2.88
C ILE A 96 17.55 -14.13 2.08
N LYS A 97 17.37 -13.65 0.85
CA LYS A 97 16.30 -14.10 -0.06
C LYS A 97 16.50 -15.56 -0.51
N GLN A 98 17.75 -15.99 -0.66
CA GLN A 98 18.08 -17.34 -1.10
C GLN A 98 18.07 -18.36 0.03
N SER A 99 18.32 -17.92 1.26
CA SER A 99 18.17 -18.76 2.45
C SER A 99 16.67 -19.02 2.68
N ARG A 100 16.32 -20.28 2.92
CA ARG A 100 14.94 -20.77 3.17
C ARG A 100 14.25 -20.09 4.36
N TRP A 101 14.99 -19.37 5.20
CA TRP A 101 14.50 -18.69 6.40
C TRP A 101 13.49 -17.56 6.13
N TYR A 102 13.54 -16.88 4.97
CA TYR A 102 12.62 -15.76 4.71
C TYR A 102 11.17 -16.22 4.59
N ASN A 103 10.95 -17.39 3.96
CA ASN A 103 9.62 -17.97 3.85
C ASN A 103 9.10 -18.46 5.21
N ASP A 104 9.97 -19.04 6.04
CA ASP A 104 9.60 -19.49 7.40
C ASP A 104 9.27 -18.32 8.32
N LEU A 105 9.99 -17.21 8.22
CA LEU A 105 9.71 -16.00 9.01
C LEU A 105 8.40 -15.33 8.61
N ILE A 106 8.14 -15.20 7.30
CA ILE A 106 6.89 -14.62 6.80
C ILE A 106 5.69 -15.53 7.16
N ALA A 107 5.85 -16.85 7.06
CA ALA A 107 4.82 -17.81 7.48
C ALA A 107 4.51 -17.69 8.97
N THR A 108 5.54 -17.65 9.83
CA THR A 108 5.38 -17.53 11.29
C THR A 108 4.70 -16.22 11.69
N ILE A 109 5.02 -15.11 11.03
CA ILE A 109 4.39 -13.81 11.32
C ILE A 109 2.94 -13.80 10.84
N THR A 110 2.67 -14.39 9.67
CA THR A 110 1.32 -14.44 9.09
C THR A 110 0.39 -15.31 9.93
N ASP A 111 0.84 -16.49 10.35
CA ASP A 111 0.04 -17.41 11.15
C ASP A 111 -0.34 -16.81 12.51
N ARG A 112 0.58 -16.07 13.15
CA ARG A 112 0.29 -15.37 14.41
C ARG A 112 -0.75 -14.27 14.26
N ILE A 113 -0.67 -13.48 13.18
CA ILE A 113 -1.65 -12.42 12.91
C ILE A 113 -3.03 -13.03 12.62
N VAL A 114 -3.08 -14.15 11.89
CA VAL A 114 -4.32 -14.86 11.58
C VAL A 114 -4.92 -15.52 12.83
N GLU A 115 -4.08 -16.11 13.69
CA GLU A 115 -4.51 -16.72 14.95
C GLU A 115 -5.04 -15.69 15.95
N ASP A 116 -4.35 -14.55 16.11
CA ASP A 116 -4.79 -13.44 16.96
C ASP A 116 -6.15 -12.87 16.46
N THR A 117 -6.32 -12.76 15.15
CA THR A 117 -7.59 -12.29 14.54
C THR A 117 -8.74 -13.28 14.79
N ASN A 118 -8.49 -14.59 14.68
CA ASN A 118 -9.51 -15.61 14.92
C ASN A 118 -9.89 -15.71 16.41
N ASN A 119 -8.94 -15.55 17.33
CA ASN A 119 -9.23 -15.59 18.76
C ASN A 119 -10.10 -14.40 19.22
N GLU A 120 -9.85 -13.19 18.72
CA GLU A 120 -10.71 -12.03 19.02
C GLU A 120 -12.16 -12.22 18.52
N ASN A 121 -12.35 -12.90 17.39
CA ASN A 121 -13.69 -13.16 16.84
C ASN A 121 -14.44 -14.21 17.66
N ASN A 122 -13.77 -15.29 18.07
CA ASN A 122 -14.36 -16.35 18.90
C ASN A 122 -14.75 -15.86 20.30
N GLU A 123 -13.98 -14.95 20.90
CA GLU A 123 -14.30 -14.38 22.21
C GLU A 123 -15.54 -13.47 22.16
N LYS A 124 -15.78 -12.80 21.01
CA LYS A 124 -16.97 -11.98 20.79
C LYS A 124 -18.23 -12.84 20.57
N GLU A 125 -18.14 -13.93 19.83
CA GLU A 125 -19.28 -14.86 19.62
C GLU A 125 -19.70 -15.58 20.91
N THR A 126 -18.73 -15.98 21.74
CA THR A 126 -19.01 -16.67 23.02
C THR A 126 -19.74 -15.75 24.02
N LYS A 127 -19.42 -14.46 24.04
CA LYS A 127 -20.09 -13.47 24.91
C LYS A 127 -21.50 -13.09 24.42
N ILE A 128 -21.77 -13.17 23.11
CA ILE A 128 -23.11 -12.90 22.56
C ILE A 128 -24.04 -14.10 22.77
N SER A 129 -23.54 -15.33 22.67
CA SER A 129 -24.34 -16.54 22.93
C SER A 129 -24.71 -16.70 24.41
N GLY A 130 -23.80 -16.34 25.32
CA GLY A 130 -24.04 -16.39 26.77
C GLY A 130 -24.93 -15.27 27.34
N ASN A 131 -25.30 -14.26 26.54
CA ASN A 131 -26.13 -13.13 26.98
C ASN A 131 -27.61 -13.24 26.52
N ASN A 132 -27.94 -14.28 25.74
CA ASN A 132 -29.30 -14.53 25.22
C ASN A 132 -29.98 -15.74 25.89
N GLN A 133 -29.50 -16.16 27.06
CA GLN A 133 -30.11 -17.20 27.89
C GLN A 133 -30.25 -16.70 29.32
#